data_AF-A0A090DJZ2-F1
#
_entry.id   AF-A0A090DJZ2-F1
#
_cell.length_a   1.000
_cell.length_b   1.000
_cell.length_c   1.000
_cell.angle_alpha   90.00
_cell.angle_beta   90.00
_cell.angle_gamma   90.00
#
_symmetry.space_group_name_H-M   'P 1'
#
loop_
_entity.id
_entity.type
_entity.pdbx_description
1 polymer ?
#
loop_
_entity_poly.entity_id
_entity_poly.type
_entity_poly.pdbx_seq_one_letter_code
_entity_poly.pdbx_strand_id
1 'polypeptide(L)'
;MRYDRPYMLHRVIWGISAISILHEIQAALLSDDADLSSTLLKLRFLASRLGSEPLEDWVKYETSGYPPEVDVPEYRIVAVTYRGTWSGPLGRMIQNAPIPPHAIEQFAGESWTSHKVRESIAGVEELAKSETLGINASNLILLLQGNVYPGWACNAVSGQISPVAMKEIKQAVRSRVLELTIELEKRVPEAAAVTLTKPIPPDAASEAAVTQIFNQTILGNVTHITATDGAQITLSITAGDIGSMTNALVEAGLPQQAAKEFSEIVAAEPPKSLDKPLGNKALAWIKKNGPKAASGAWKVGSDVLTDVLTEAALKFAGLRP
;
A
#
# COMPACT_ATOMS: atom_id res chain seq x y z
N MET A 1 37.99 50.75 49.88
CA MET A 1 38.46 49.37 49.63
C MET A 1 37.82 48.49 50.68
N ARG A 2 36.96 47.49 50.45
CA ARG A 2 36.75 46.52 49.36
C ARG A 2 35.24 46.21 49.29
N TYR A 3 34.62 46.35 48.12
CA TYR A 3 34.06 45.27 47.28
C TYR A 3 32.79 44.57 47.83
N ASP A 4 31.63 45.19 47.59
CA ASP A 4 30.34 44.49 47.52
C ASP A 4 30.09 44.13 46.04
N ARG A 5 30.01 42.84 45.72
CA ARG A 5 29.54 42.35 44.42
C ARG A 5 28.05 42.09 44.51
N PRO A 6 27.20 42.69 43.67
CA PRO A 6 25.83 42.23 43.54
C PRO A 6 25.82 40.95 42.69
N TYR A 7 25.17 39.91 43.21
CA TYR A 7 24.88 38.68 42.49
C TYR A 7 23.97 39.00 41.29
N MET A 8 24.54 39.01 40.08
CA MET A 8 23.76 38.96 38.84
C MET A 8 23.13 37.57 38.72
N LEU A 9 21.83 37.47 39.01
CA LEU A 9 21.00 36.35 38.59
C LEU A 9 20.98 36.32 37.05
N HIS A 10 21.79 35.43 36.46
CA HIS A 10 21.61 35.01 35.07
C HIS A 10 20.25 34.30 34.97
N ARG A 11 19.23 35.03 34.52
CA ARG A 11 18.02 34.42 33.96
C ARG A 11 18.42 33.74 32.65
N VAL A 12 18.70 32.45 32.73
CA VAL A 12 18.70 31.59 31.55
C VAL A 12 17.26 31.54 31.07
N ILE A 13 16.96 32.33 30.04
CA ILE A 13 15.73 32.21 29.27
C ILE A 13 15.85 30.87 28.55
N TRP A 14 15.23 29.82 29.10
CA TRP A 14 14.91 28.65 28.30
C TRP A 14 13.95 29.13 27.22
N GLY A 15 14.49 29.41 26.04
CA GLY A 15 13.68 29.51 24.84
C GLY A 15 12.90 28.20 24.74
N ILE A 16 11.58 28.28 24.77
CA ILE A 16 10.70 27.16 24.42
C ILE A 16 11.05 26.86 22.97
N SER A 17 11.96 25.92 22.74
CA SER A 17 12.22 25.40 21.40
C SER A 17 10.89 24.81 20.95
N ALA A 18 10.27 25.43 19.95
CA ALA A 18 9.01 24.94 19.42
C ALA A 18 9.24 23.49 18.95
N ILE A 19 8.49 22.56 19.52
CA ILE A 19 8.68 21.13 19.26
C ILE A 19 8.21 20.85 17.83
N SER A 20 9.03 20.10 17.09
CA SER A 20 8.69 19.66 15.74
C SER A 20 7.51 18.70 15.77
N ILE A 21 6.51 18.93 14.92
CA ILE A 21 5.36 18.03 14.79
C ILE A 21 5.81 16.64 14.34
N LEU A 22 6.83 16.57 13.48
CA LEU A 22 7.40 15.31 12.99
C LEU A 22 7.97 14.48 14.15
N HIS A 23 8.78 15.11 15.02
CA HIS A 23 9.34 14.43 16.20
C HIS A 23 8.28 14.03 17.21
N GLU A 24 7.20 14.81 17.38
CA GLU A 24 6.07 14.41 18.22
C GLU A 24 5.35 13.17 17.69
N ILE A 25 5.20 13.05 16.37
CA ILE A 25 4.60 11.87 15.73
C ILE A 25 5.50 10.65 15.97
N GLN A 26 6.80 10.76 15.70
CA GLN A 26 7.76 9.67 15.95
C GLN A 26 7.76 9.23 17.42
N ALA A 27 7.79 10.17 18.36
CA ALA A 27 7.75 9.87 19.79
C ALA A 27 6.45 9.16 20.20
N ALA A 28 5.30 9.56 19.64
CA ALA A 28 4.05 8.87 19.87
C ALA A 28 4.08 7.43 19.30
N LEU A 29 4.59 7.24 18.09
CA LEU A 29 4.67 5.91 17.45
C LEU A 29 5.64 4.94 18.14
N LEU A 30 6.59 5.44 18.93
CA LEU A 30 7.51 4.63 19.72
C LEU A 30 6.98 4.28 21.12
N SER A 31 5.86 4.89 21.53
CA SER A 31 5.21 4.61 22.82
C SER A 31 4.13 3.53 22.67
N ASP A 32 4.21 2.47 23.46
CA ASP A 32 3.23 1.35 23.40
C ASP A 32 1.79 1.79 23.69
N ASP A 33 1.61 2.87 24.47
CA ASP A 33 0.31 3.39 24.90
C ASP A 33 -0.28 4.48 23.98
N ALA A 34 0.40 4.85 22.90
CA ALA A 34 -0.09 5.93 22.05
C ALA A 34 -1.34 5.53 21.25
N ASP A 35 -2.36 6.38 21.35
CA ASP A 35 -3.52 6.34 20.47
C ASP A 35 -3.11 6.74 19.04
N LEU A 36 -3.24 5.79 18.11
CA LEU A 36 -2.89 6.00 16.71
C LEU A 36 -3.79 7.06 16.06
N SER A 37 -5.03 7.21 16.54
CA SER A 37 -5.96 8.24 16.05
C SER A 37 -5.42 9.65 16.32
N SER A 38 -4.99 9.93 17.55
CA SER A 38 -4.35 11.20 17.91
C SER A 38 -3.06 11.47 17.11
N THR A 39 -2.29 10.42 16.82
CA THR A 39 -1.05 10.50 16.05
C THR A 39 -1.31 10.85 14.59
N LEU A 40 -2.32 10.23 13.97
CA LEU A 40 -2.74 10.53 12.60
C LEU A 40 -3.33 11.94 12.46
N LEU A 41 -3.95 12.51 13.50
CA LEU A 41 -4.36 13.91 13.49
C LEU A 41 -3.17 14.87 13.41
N LYS A 42 -2.07 14.58 14.14
CA LYS A 42 -0.81 15.34 14.01
C LYS A 42 -0.22 15.20 12.61
N LEU A 43 -0.24 13.98 12.07
CA LEU A 43 0.21 13.72 10.70
C LEU A 43 -0.63 14.48 9.67
N ARG A 44 -1.95 14.57 9.86
CA ARG A 44 -2.84 15.35 8.99
C ARG A 44 -2.47 16.83 8.99
N PHE A 45 -2.17 17.38 10.17
CA PHE A 45 -1.68 18.75 10.27
C PHE A 45 -0.34 18.90 9.55
N LEU A 46 0.60 17.97 9.74
CA LEU A 46 1.88 17.98 9.03
C LEU A 46 1.70 17.92 7.51
N ALA A 47 0.87 17.00 7.00
CA ALA A 47 0.56 16.85 5.58
C ALA A 47 0.04 18.16 4.97
N SER A 48 -0.88 18.85 5.65
CA SER A 48 -1.43 20.14 5.23
C SER A 48 -0.39 21.29 5.11
N ARG A 49 0.80 21.10 5.68
CA ARG A 49 1.93 22.03 5.55
C ARG A 49 2.92 21.62 4.48
N LEU A 50 2.93 20.34 4.10
CA LEU A 50 3.87 19.77 3.14
C LEU A 50 3.33 19.79 1.69
N GLY A 51 2.02 20.03 1.51
CA GLY A 51 1.41 20.28 0.19
C GLY A 51 1.11 19.03 -0.65
N SER A 52 1.42 17.82 -0.16
CA SER A 52 1.15 16.58 -0.88
C SER A 52 -0.32 16.17 -0.75
N GLU A 53 -1.13 16.48 -1.76
CA GLU A 53 -2.56 16.09 -1.81
C GLU A 53 -2.77 14.58 -1.59
N PRO A 54 -1.97 13.65 -2.18
CA PRO A 54 -2.16 12.21 -1.95
C PRO A 54 -1.94 11.81 -0.49
N LEU A 55 -0.98 12.43 0.20
CA LEU A 55 -0.74 12.19 1.62
C LEU A 55 -1.91 12.74 2.45
N GLU A 56 -2.39 13.95 2.16
CA GLU A 56 -3.54 14.53 2.85
C GLU A 56 -4.80 13.67 2.74
N ASP A 57 -5.08 13.19 1.54
CA ASP A 57 -6.21 12.31 1.25
C ASP A 57 -6.09 10.99 1.98
N TRP A 58 -4.92 10.34 1.92
CA TRP A 58 -4.69 9.10 2.64
C TRP A 58 -4.89 9.26 4.15
N VAL A 59 -4.32 10.29 4.78
CA VAL A 59 -4.51 10.52 6.21
C VAL A 59 -5.97 10.82 6.54
N LYS A 60 -6.67 11.56 5.66
CA LYS A 60 -8.10 11.81 5.81
C LYS A 60 -8.91 10.51 5.76
N TYR A 61 -8.61 9.59 4.84
CA TYR A 61 -9.28 8.29 4.75
C TYR A 61 -8.94 7.38 5.93
N GLU A 62 -7.69 7.36 6.39
CA GLU A 62 -7.30 6.61 7.58
C GLU A 62 -8.02 7.11 8.85
N THR A 63 -8.21 8.42 8.98
CA THR A 63 -8.89 9.03 10.14
C THR A 63 -10.41 8.99 10.07
N SER A 64 -11.00 9.07 8.87
CA SER A 64 -12.46 9.25 8.69
C SER A 64 -13.15 8.04 8.06
N GLY A 65 -12.39 7.07 7.55
CA GLY A 65 -12.88 5.95 6.75
C GLY A 65 -12.76 6.21 5.25
N TYR A 66 -12.70 5.12 4.49
CA TYR A 66 -12.57 5.11 3.03
C TYR A 66 -13.94 5.16 2.35
N PRO A 67 -14.22 6.19 1.52
CA PRO A 67 -15.46 6.27 0.74
C PRO A 67 -15.63 5.06 -0.19
N PRO A 68 -16.87 4.69 -0.57
CA PRO A 68 -17.12 3.54 -1.44
C PRO A 68 -16.37 3.62 -2.78
N GLU A 69 -16.20 4.83 -3.30
CA GLU A 69 -15.67 5.08 -4.65
C GLU A 69 -14.14 5.16 -4.70
N VAL A 70 -13.51 5.08 -3.53
CA VAL A 70 -12.05 5.10 -3.39
C VAL A 70 -11.60 3.68 -3.07
N ASP A 71 -10.56 3.22 -3.76
CA ASP A 71 -9.94 1.95 -3.43
C ASP A 71 -9.16 2.04 -2.11
N VAL A 72 -9.05 0.90 -1.44
CA VAL A 72 -8.31 0.80 -0.18
C VAL A 72 -6.90 0.28 -0.46
N PRO A 73 -5.88 0.70 0.32
CA PRO A 73 -4.55 0.11 0.25
C PRO A 73 -4.58 -1.41 0.48
N GLU A 74 -3.60 -2.14 -0.05
CA GLU A 74 -3.55 -3.60 0.02
C GLU A 74 -3.64 -4.13 1.47
N TYR A 75 -2.99 -3.44 2.41
CA TYR A 75 -3.03 -3.82 3.83
C TYR A 75 -4.42 -3.69 4.47
N ARG A 76 -5.40 -3.02 3.82
CA ARG A 76 -6.81 -2.93 4.23
C ARG A 76 -7.66 -4.07 3.66
N ILE A 77 -7.10 -4.93 2.81
CA ILE A 77 -7.79 -6.07 2.21
C ILE A 77 -7.50 -7.31 3.08
N VAL A 78 -8.55 -7.92 3.61
CA VAL A 78 -8.44 -9.06 4.53
C VAL A 78 -9.18 -10.27 3.98
N ALA A 79 -8.66 -11.46 4.26
CA ALA A 79 -9.30 -12.70 3.84
C ALA A 79 -10.57 -12.99 4.65
N VAL A 80 -11.59 -13.54 3.98
CA VAL A 80 -12.82 -14.02 4.62
C VAL A 80 -12.84 -15.55 4.65
N THR A 81 -13.21 -16.11 5.81
CA THR A 81 -13.40 -17.54 5.97
C THR A 81 -14.87 -17.89 6.02
N TYR A 82 -15.26 -18.97 5.33
CA TYR A 82 -16.65 -19.40 5.27
C TYR A 82 -16.85 -20.79 5.86
N ARG A 83 -17.98 -20.94 6.55
CA ARG A 83 -18.51 -22.23 6.99
C ARG A 83 -19.96 -22.34 6.59
N GLY A 84 -20.43 -23.55 6.33
CA GLY A 84 -21.83 -23.77 5.96
C GLY A 84 -22.46 -24.97 6.62
N THR A 85 -23.78 -25.05 6.46
CA THR A 85 -24.62 -26.16 6.89
C THR A 85 -25.44 -26.66 5.70
N TRP A 86 -25.45 -27.97 5.49
CA TRP A 86 -26.18 -28.63 4.41
C TRP A 86 -27.07 -29.75 4.91
N SER A 87 -28.22 -29.93 4.26
CA SER A 87 -29.11 -31.07 4.45
C SER A 87 -29.08 -31.96 3.21
N GLY A 88 -28.95 -33.26 3.43
CA GLY A 88 -28.85 -34.28 2.40
C GLY A 88 -29.99 -35.29 2.47
N PRO A 89 -29.97 -36.29 1.57
CA PRO A 89 -30.96 -37.36 1.54
C PRO A 89 -31.06 -38.11 2.88
N LEU A 90 -32.25 -38.65 3.16
CA LEU A 90 -32.54 -39.42 4.38
C LEU A 90 -32.28 -38.64 5.68
N GLY A 91 -32.42 -37.32 5.65
CA GLY A 91 -32.26 -36.46 6.84
C GLY A 91 -30.81 -36.30 7.32
N ARG A 92 -29.82 -36.66 6.49
CA ARG A 92 -28.41 -36.41 6.81
C ARG A 92 -28.13 -34.91 6.84
N MET A 93 -27.25 -34.49 7.74
CA MET A 93 -26.89 -33.08 7.88
C MET A 93 -25.38 -32.94 8.07
N ILE A 94 -24.79 -31.99 7.38
CA ILE A 94 -23.41 -31.53 7.58
C ILE A 94 -23.51 -30.16 8.21
N GLN A 95 -22.92 -29.95 9.38
CA GLN A 95 -22.96 -28.68 10.10
C GLN A 95 -21.57 -28.08 10.21
N ASN A 96 -21.50 -26.76 10.07
CA ASN A 96 -20.30 -25.96 10.29
C ASN A 96 -19.06 -26.41 9.47
N ALA A 97 -19.28 -27.00 8.29
CA ALA A 97 -18.19 -27.48 7.46
C ALA A 97 -17.47 -26.30 6.79
N PRO A 98 -16.12 -26.31 6.77
CA PRO A 98 -15.35 -25.27 6.12
C PRO A 98 -15.59 -25.28 4.61
N ILE A 99 -15.65 -24.10 4.01
CA ILE A 99 -15.77 -23.93 2.56
C ILE A 99 -14.43 -23.42 2.03
N PRO A 100 -13.73 -24.18 1.17
CA PRO A 100 -12.47 -23.71 0.59
C PRO A 100 -12.66 -22.41 -0.20
N PRO A 101 -11.75 -21.42 -0.08
CA PRO A 101 -11.81 -20.17 -0.86
C PRO A 101 -11.94 -20.41 -2.37
N HIS A 102 -11.23 -21.41 -2.90
CA HIS A 102 -11.33 -21.79 -4.30
C HIS A 102 -12.76 -22.15 -4.75
N ALA A 103 -13.53 -22.82 -3.89
CA ALA A 103 -14.93 -23.14 -4.20
C ALA A 103 -15.81 -21.89 -4.15
N ILE A 104 -15.55 -20.97 -3.22
CA ILE A 104 -16.23 -19.67 -3.17
C ILE A 104 -15.97 -18.88 -4.44
N GLU A 105 -14.71 -18.77 -4.86
CA GLU A 105 -14.30 -18.06 -6.08
C GLU A 105 -14.95 -18.66 -7.32
N GLN A 106 -14.93 -19.99 -7.43
CA GLN A 106 -15.52 -20.71 -8.56
C GLN A 106 -17.02 -20.46 -8.73
N PHE A 107 -17.79 -20.39 -7.64
CA PHE A 107 -19.25 -20.35 -7.69
C PHE A 107 -19.86 -18.97 -7.39
N ALA A 108 -19.13 -18.08 -6.72
CA ALA A 108 -19.62 -16.79 -6.27
C ALA A 108 -18.73 -15.59 -6.67
N GLY A 109 -17.46 -15.84 -7.02
CA GLY A 109 -16.49 -14.83 -7.45
C GLY A 109 -15.50 -14.39 -6.38
N GLU A 110 -14.39 -13.80 -6.81
CA GLU A 110 -13.24 -13.39 -5.97
C GLU A 110 -13.59 -12.33 -4.93
N SER A 111 -14.62 -11.52 -5.16
CA SER A 111 -15.06 -10.51 -4.19
C SER A 111 -15.59 -11.10 -2.88
N TRP A 112 -15.89 -12.39 -2.82
CA TRP A 112 -16.33 -13.05 -1.59
C TRP A 112 -15.16 -13.50 -0.72
N THR A 113 -13.99 -13.80 -1.28
CA THR A 113 -12.83 -14.26 -0.49
C THR A 113 -11.99 -13.10 0.08
N SER A 114 -12.22 -11.89 -0.42
CA SER A 114 -11.49 -10.67 -0.02
C SER A 114 -12.45 -9.58 0.47
N HIS A 115 -12.22 -9.07 1.68
CA HIS A 115 -13.00 -7.96 2.25
C HIS A 115 -12.16 -6.70 2.36
N LYS A 116 -12.68 -5.58 1.82
CA LYS A 116 -12.07 -4.26 1.95
C LYS A 116 -12.53 -3.62 3.26
N VAL A 117 -11.64 -3.48 4.23
CA VAL A 117 -11.90 -2.82 5.52
C VAL A 117 -11.85 -1.31 5.33
N ARG A 118 -13.01 -0.66 5.36
CA ARG A 118 -13.19 0.75 5.01
C ARG A 118 -13.32 1.66 6.22
N GLU A 119 -13.49 1.09 7.41
CA GLU A 119 -13.63 1.81 8.66
C GLU A 119 -12.40 2.69 8.94
N SER A 120 -12.61 3.81 9.64
CA SER A 120 -11.52 4.61 10.17
C SER A 120 -10.63 3.77 11.11
N ILE A 121 -9.41 4.23 11.36
CA ILE A 121 -8.51 3.54 12.28
C ILE A 121 -9.13 3.33 13.68
N ALA A 122 -9.92 4.29 14.16
CA ALA A 122 -10.66 4.15 15.41
C ALA A 122 -11.72 3.04 15.34
N GLY A 123 -12.41 2.92 14.20
CA GLY A 123 -13.31 1.80 13.94
C GLY A 123 -12.58 0.46 13.88
N VAL A 124 -11.43 0.39 13.21
CA VAL A 124 -10.57 -0.80 13.16
C VAL A 124 -10.12 -1.21 14.56
N GLU A 125 -9.74 -0.27 15.41
CA GLU A 125 -9.36 -0.52 16.80
C GLU A 125 -10.52 -1.08 17.63
N GLU A 126 -11.74 -0.63 17.39
CA GLU A 126 -12.92 -1.15 18.05
C GLU A 126 -13.27 -2.57 17.55
N LEU A 127 -13.22 -2.79 16.24
CA LEU A 127 -13.40 -4.11 15.63
C LEU A 127 -12.34 -5.11 16.11
N ALA A 128 -11.11 -4.67 16.35
CA ALA A 128 -10.02 -5.49 16.88
C ALA A 128 -10.27 -6.03 18.29
N LYS A 129 -11.20 -5.44 19.06
CA LYS A 129 -11.62 -5.90 20.39
C LYS A 129 -12.73 -6.94 20.34
N SER A 130 -13.40 -7.07 19.19
CA SER A 130 -14.50 -8.03 19.02
C SER A 130 -13.97 -9.46 19.03
N GLU A 131 -14.71 -10.39 19.63
CA GLU A 131 -14.38 -11.83 19.60
C GLU A 131 -14.63 -12.43 18.21
N THR A 132 -15.65 -11.93 17.51
CA THR A 132 -16.03 -12.40 16.17
C THR A 132 -16.43 -11.22 15.28
N LEU A 133 -16.07 -11.28 14.01
CA LEU A 133 -16.46 -10.31 12.98
C LEU A 133 -17.19 -11.06 11.87
N GLY A 134 -18.51 -10.88 11.81
CA GLY A 134 -19.36 -11.57 10.86
C GLY A 134 -19.53 -10.78 9.55
N ILE A 135 -19.53 -11.50 8.43
CA ILE A 135 -19.89 -10.97 7.11
C ILE A 135 -21.27 -11.50 6.75
N ASN A 136 -22.13 -10.63 6.19
CA ASN A 136 -23.40 -11.07 5.63
C ASN A 136 -23.15 -12.00 4.43
N ALA A 137 -23.53 -13.26 4.58
CA ALA A 137 -23.35 -14.32 3.58
C ALA A 137 -24.67 -14.86 3.03
N SER A 138 -25.79 -14.11 3.17
CA SER A 138 -27.12 -14.60 2.79
C SER A 138 -27.21 -14.95 1.30
N ASN A 139 -26.64 -14.11 0.43
CA ASN A 139 -26.61 -14.39 -1.02
C ASN A 139 -25.75 -15.60 -1.37
N LEU A 140 -24.72 -15.88 -0.57
CA LEU A 140 -23.79 -16.98 -0.80
C LEU A 140 -24.50 -18.34 -0.66
N ILE A 141 -25.58 -18.42 0.14
CA ILE A 141 -26.42 -19.62 0.23
C ILE A 141 -26.99 -20.00 -1.15
N LEU A 142 -27.52 -19.02 -1.89
CA LEU A 142 -28.10 -19.25 -3.21
C LEU A 142 -27.03 -19.60 -4.25
N LEU A 143 -25.85 -18.96 -4.18
CA LEU A 143 -24.75 -19.20 -5.11
C LEU A 143 -24.08 -20.56 -4.92
N LEU A 144 -24.03 -21.07 -3.69
CA LEU A 144 -23.43 -22.36 -3.36
C LEU A 144 -24.42 -23.54 -3.43
N GLN A 145 -25.71 -23.26 -3.64
CA GLN A 145 -26.77 -24.26 -3.68
C GLN A 145 -26.49 -25.34 -4.74
N GLY A 146 -26.38 -26.61 -4.32
CA GLY A 146 -26.13 -27.74 -5.21
C GLY A 146 -24.72 -27.84 -5.80
N ASN A 147 -23.84 -26.86 -5.54
CA ASN A 147 -22.50 -26.77 -6.13
C ASN A 147 -21.40 -27.38 -5.25
N VAL A 148 -21.45 -27.14 -3.93
CA VAL A 148 -20.41 -27.62 -2.99
C VAL A 148 -20.57 -29.11 -2.67
N TYR A 149 -21.82 -29.53 -2.40
CA TYR A 149 -22.18 -30.92 -2.15
C TYR A 149 -23.31 -31.32 -3.10
N PRO A 150 -23.03 -32.06 -4.19
CA PRO A 150 -24.04 -32.44 -5.16
C PRO A 150 -25.20 -33.22 -4.51
N GLY A 151 -26.44 -32.77 -4.75
CA GLY A 151 -27.65 -33.38 -4.18
C GLY A 151 -27.96 -32.98 -2.74
N TRP A 152 -27.23 -32.01 -2.17
CA TRP A 152 -27.51 -31.45 -0.84
C TRP A 152 -27.99 -30.00 -0.95
N ALA A 153 -28.90 -29.61 -0.06
CA ALA A 153 -29.37 -28.23 0.06
C ALA A 153 -28.48 -27.46 1.03
N CYS A 154 -28.02 -26.27 0.63
CA CYS A 154 -27.31 -25.33 1.48
C CYS A 154 -28.34 -24.56 2.32
N ASN A 155 -28.27 -24.69 3.64
CA ASN A 155 -29.25 -24.10 4.56
C ASN A 155 -28.75 -22.83 5.23
N ALA A 156 -27.44 -22.75 5.47
CA ALA A 156 -26.82 -21.60 6.12
C ALA A 156 -25.35 -21.49 5.70
N VAL A 157 -24.88 -20.25 5.59
CA VAL A 157 -23.47 -19.92 5.40
C VAL A 157 -23.12 -18.78 6.37
N SER A 158 -22.00 -18.90 7.07
CA SER A 158 -21.43 -17.86 7.92
C SER A 158 -20.06 -17.45 7.36
N GLY A 159 -19.90 -16.15 7.11
CA GLY A 159 -18.61 -15.55 6.77
C GLY A 159 -18.00 -14.90 8.01
N GLN A 160 -16.70 -15.09 8.21
CA GLN A 160 -15.97 -14.55 9.35
C GLN A 160 -14.64 -13.93 8.92
N ILE A 161 -14.33 -12.78 9.52
CA ILE A 161 -13.02 -12.14 9.45
C ILE A 161 -12.34 -12.32 10.81
N SER A 162 -11.03 -12.56 10.78
CA SER A 162 -10.24 -12.65 12.00
C SER A 162 -10.08 -11.26 12.64
N PRO A 163 -10.39 -11.08 13.94
CA PRO A 163 -10.04 -9.85 14.66
C PRO A 163 -8.53 -9.56 14.66
N VAL A 164 -7.69 -10.58 14.45
CA VAL A 164 -6.24 -10.42 14.27
C VAL A 164 -5.93 -9.56 13.04
N ALA A 165 -6.70 -9.68 11.96
CA ALA A 165 -6.51 -8.87 10.76
C ALA A 165 -6.71 -7.37 11.04
N MET A 166 -7.61 -6.99 11.97
CA MET A 166 -7.77 -5.59 12.39
C MET A 166 -6.54 -5.10 13.16
N LYS A 167 -5.95 -5.95 14.00
CA LYS A 167 -4.69 -5.64 14.70
C LYS A 167 -3.52 -5.49 13.71
N GLU A 168 -3.49 -6.32 12.68
CA GLU A 168 -2.50 -6.22 11.60
C GLU A 168 -2.66 -4.94 10.78
N ILE A 169 -3.89 -4.52 10.46
CA ILE A 169 -4.17 -3.21 9.83
C ILE A 169 -3.63 -2.08 10.71
N LYS A 170 -3.97 -2.08 12.00
CA LYS A 170 -3.46 -1.07 12.95
C LYS A 170 -1.93 -1.01 12.92
N GLN A 171 -1.28 -2.16 13.01
CA GLN A 171 0.18 -2.25 13.01
C GLN A 171 0.79 -1.82 11.66
N ALA A 172 0.15 -2.18 10.56
CA ALA A 172 0.54 -1.80 9.21
C ALA A 172 0.51 -0.29 9.02
N VAL A 173 -0.53 0.39 9.51
CA VAL A 173 -0.63 1.86 9.49
C VAL A 173 0.45 2.47 10.39
N ARG A 174 0.61 1.98 11.63
CA ARG A 174 1.65 2.45 12.56
C ARG A 174 3.06 2.39 11.95
N SER A 175 3.40 1.25 11.37
CA SER A 175 4.71 1.02 10.74
C SER A 175 4.93 1.95 9.53
N ARG A 176 3.91 2.16 8.71
CA ARG A 176 3.97 3.01 7.53
C ARG A 176 4.11 4.48 7.88
N VAL A 177 3.40 4.95 8.91
CA VAL A 177 3.58 6.33 9.40
C VAL A 177 5.00 6.51 9.94
N LEU A 178 5.52 5.54 10.69
CA LEU A 178 6.88 5.64 11.20
C LEU A 178 7.90 5.73 10.05
N GLU A 179 7.82 4.84 9.07
CA GLU A 179 8.70 4.85 7.90
C GLU A 179 8.59 6.18 7.11
N LEU A 180 7.35 6.65 6.87
CA LEU A 180 7.08 7.94 6.25
C LEU A 180 7.80 9.07 7.00
N THR A 181 7.66 9.15 8.32
CA THR A 181 8.28 10.23 9.11
C THR A 181 9.79 10.16 9.12
N ILE A 182 10.39 8.96 9.11
CA ILE A 182 11.84 8.77 9.01
C ILE A 182 12.36 9.26 7.65
N GLU A 183 11.68 8.90 6.56
CA GLU A 183 12.10 9.32 5.22
C GLU A 183 11.87 10.82 4.97
N LEU A 184 10.79 11.39 5.51
CA LEU A 184 10.58 12.85 5.51
C LEU A 184 11.71 13.57 6.23
N GLU A 185 12.12 13.10 7.41
CA GLU A 185 13.22 13.71 8.16
C GLU A 185 14.56 13.67 7.40
N LYS A 186 14.85 12.55 6.73
CA LYS A 186 16.10 12.39 5.95
C LYS A 186 16.14 13.24 4.69
N ARG A 187 15.03 13.32 3.95
CA ARG A 187 14.99 13.85 2.58
C ARG A 187 14.35 15.22 2.45
N VAL A 188 13.55 15.63 3.43
CA VAL A 188 12.83 16.90 3.45
C VAL A 188 13.13 17.62 4.78
N PRO A 189 14.30 18.28 4.92
CA PRO A 189 14.70 18.92 6.18
C PRO A 189 13.69 19.95 6.70
N GLU A 190 12.91 20.55 5.80
CA GLU A 190 11.82 21.47 6.12
C GLU A 190 10.71 20.80 6.95
N ALA A 191 10.42 19.52 6.72
CA ALA A 191 9.42 18.78 7.48
C ALA A 191 9.77 18.70 8.97
N ALA A 192 11.06 18.60 9.30
CA ALA A 192 11.54 18.61 10.69
C ALA A 192 11.43 19.99 11.36
N ALA A 193 11.29 21.08 10.59
CA ALA A 193 11.15 22.43 11.11
C ALA A 193 9.68 22.89 11.28
N VAL A 194 8.70 22.06 10.88
CA VAL A 194 7.27 22.36 11.04
C VAL A 194 6.87 22.32 12.52
N THR A 195 6.25 23.42 12.97
CA THR A 195 5.74 23.58 14.34
C THR A 195 4.30 24.11 14.28
N LEU A 196 3.57 24.09 15.40
CA LEU A 196 2.18 24.57 15.45
C LEU A 196 2.01 26.02 15.01
N THR A 197 3.01 26.87 15.25
CA THR A 197 2.92 28.34 15.08
C THR A 197 3.62 28.86 13.82
N LYS A 198 4.47 28.06 13.18
CA LYS A 198 5.23 28.47 11.99
C LYS A 198 4.92 27.56 10.80
N PRO A 199 4.11 28.01 9.84
CA PRO A 199 4.01 27.33 8.56
C PRO A 199 5.32 27.52 7.79
N ILE A 200 5.80 26.48 7.12
CA ILE A 200 6.83 26.58 6.09
C ILE A 200 6.09 26.49 4.76
N PRO A 201 6.26 27.47 3.85
CA PRO A 201 5.65 27.37 2.53
C PRO A 201 6.26 26.15 1.82
N PRO A 202 5.44 25.21 1.29
CA PRO A 202 5.99 24.18 0.44
C PRO A 202 6.56 24.84 -0.82
N ASP A 203 7.83 24.56 -1.11
CA ASP A 203 8.33 24.75 -2.46
C ASP A 203 7.94 23.52 -3.31
N ALA A 204 7.83 23.69 -4.63
CA ALA A 204 7.35 22.63 -5.51
C ALA A 204 8.28 21.39 -5.53
N ALA A 205 9.55 21.54 -5.13
CA ALA A 205 10.50 20.44 -5.06
C ALA A 205 10.28 19.60 -3.78
N SER A 206 10.00 20.25 -2.66
CA SER A 206 9.60 19.64 -1.39
C SER A 206 8.28 18.89 -1.54
N GLU A 207 7.29 19.46 -2.23
CA GLU A 207 6.00 18.78 -2.49
C GLU A 207 6.20 17.47 -3.26
N ALA A 208 6.92 17.52 -4.39
CA ALA A 208 7.21 16.34 -5.20
C ALA A 208 7.97 15.27 -4.41
N ALA A 209 8.95 15.67 -3.58
CA ALA A 209 9.67 14.76 -2.70
C ALA A 209 8.76 14.10 -1.67
N VAL A 210 7.82 14.85 -1.07
CA VAL A 210 6.84 14.33 -0.10
C VAL A 210 5.90 13.33 -0.76
N THR A 211 5.34 13.64 -1.93
CA THR A 211 4.48 12.72 -2.69
C THR A 211 5.24 11.45 -3.07
N GLN A 212 6.50 11.58 -3.48
CA GLN A 212 7.34 10.43 -3.79
C GLN A 212 7.52 9.55 -2.54
N ILE A 213 7.97 10.12 -1.42
CA ILE A 213 8.18 9.42 -0.14
C ILE A 213 6.89 8.74 0.32
N PHE A 214 5.75 9.43 0.22
CA PHE A 214 4.42 8.86 0.49
C PHE A 214 4.15 7.60 -0.33
N ASN A 215 4.36 7.64 -1.65
CA ASN A 215 4.14 6.48 -2.51
C ASN A 215 5.05 5.30 -2.14
N GLN A 216 6.34 5.54 -1.80
CA GLN A 216 7.27 4.45 -1.44
C GLN A 216 6.88 3.79 -0.11
N THR A 217 6.43 4.61 0.86
CA THR A 217 6.27 4.18 2.26
C THR A 217 4.86 3.72 2.59
N ILE A 218 3.82 4.41 2.09
CA ILE A 218 2.44 4.14 2.44
C ILE A 218 1.83 3.08 1.52
N LEU A 219 1.93 3.30 0.21
CA LEU A 219 1.32 2.38 -0.76
C LEU A 219 2.08 1.06 -0.82
N GLY A 220 3.41 1.09 -0.65
CA GLY A 220 4.26 -0.09 -0.77
C GLY A 220 4.31 -0.61 -2.21
N ASN A 221 5.48 -1.10 -2.65
CA ASN A 221 5.69 -1.59 -4.02
C ASN A 221 5.23 -0.64 -5.14
N VAL A 222 5.68 0.62 -5.09
CA VAL A 222 6.25 1.16 -6.32
C VAL A 222 7.64 0.57 -6.38
N THR A 223 7.82 -0.48 -7.17
CA THR A 223 9.09 -1.21 -7.27
C THR A 223 10.15 -0.22 -7.76
N HIS A 224 10.95 0.31 -6.83
CA HIS A 224 12.03 1.23 -7.17
C HIS A 224 13.19 0.40 -7.67
N ILE A 225 13.50 0.60 -8.94
CA ILE A 225 14.62 -0.06 -9.56
C ILE A 225 15.70 1.01 -9.65
N THR A 226 16.72 0.86 -8.81
CA THR A 226 17.82 1.79 -8.73
C THR A 226 18.71 1.58 -9.94
N ALA A 227 18.83 2.58 -10.81
CA ALA A 227 19.78 2.54 -11.92
C ALA A 227 21.23 2.52 -11.39
N THR A 228 22.17 2.05 -12.22
CA THR A 228 23.60 1.94 -11.90
C THR A 228 24.28 3.26 -11.51
N ASP A 229 23.64 4.41 -11.74
CA ASP A 229 24.11 5.76 -11.38
C ASP A 229 23.40 6.35 -10.13
N GLY A 230 22.54 5.59 -9.46
CA GLY A 230 21.76 6.06 -8.30
C GLY A 230 20.49 6.83 -8.66
N ALA A 231 20.14 6.98 -9.94
CA ALA A 231 18.86 7.54 -10.35
C ALA A 231 17.70 6.55 -10.08
N GLN A 232 16.59 7.07 -9.58
CA GLN A 232 15.39 6.29 -9.32
C GLN A 232 14.55 6.19 -10.60
N ILE A 233 14.26 4.96 -11.05
CA ILE A 233 13.36 4.71 -12.18
C ILE A 233 11.94 4.57 -11.62
N THR A 234 11.04 5.48 -12.00
CA THR A 234 9.61 5.40 -11.73
C THR A 234 8.88 5.05 -13.02
N LEU A 235 8.13 3.93 -13.02
CA LEU A 235 7.37 3.51 -14.19
C LEU A 235 5.90 3.97 -14.06
N SER A 236 5.57 5.03 -14.78
CA SER A 236 4.19 5.53 -14.92
C SER A 236 3.56 4.94 -16.20
N ILE A 237 2.81 3.85 -16.04
CA ILE A 237 2.22 3.09 -17.15
C ILE A 237 0.71 3.01 -16.94
N THR A 238 -0.05 3.45 -17.94
CA THR A 238 -1.51 3.29 -17.96
C THR A 238 -1.84 1.88 -18.44
N ALA A 239 -2.68 1.16 -17.68
CA ALA A 239 -3.06 -0.20 -18.01
C ALA A 239 -3.65 -0.29 -19.44
N GLY A 240 -3.17 -1.24 -20.22
CA GLY A 240 -3.55 -1.44 -21.62
C GLY A 240 -2.98 -0.43 -22.63
N ASP A 241 -2.24 0.60 -22.20
CA ASP A 241 -1.67 1.61 -23.10
C ASP A 241 -0.21 1.28 -23.46
N ILE A 242 -0.01 0.79 -24.68
CA ILE A 242 1.30 0.42 -25.24
C ILE A 242 2.23 1.63 -25.34
N GLY A 243 1.68 2.81 -25.64
CA GLY A 243 2.44 4.06 -25.76
C GLY A 243 3.02 4.47 -24.42
N SER A 244 2.20 4.43 -23.37
CA SER A 244 2.65 4.73 -21.99
C SER A 244 3.77 3.78 -21.52
N MET A 245 3.62 2.47 -21.81
CA MET A 245 4.63 1.47 -21.47
C MET A 245 5.94 1.69 -22.23
N THR A 246 5.83 1.99 -23.53
CA THR A 246 7.02 2.26 -24.37
C THR A 246 7.79 3.46 -23.84
N ASN A 247 7.09 4.55 -23.51
CA ASN A 247 7.72 5.77 -23.00
C ASN A 247 8.40 5.52 -21.65
N ALA A 248 7.72 4.84 -20.72
CA ALA A 248 8.28 4.49 -19.41
C ALA A 248 9.55 3.63 -19.51
N LEU A 249 9.60 2.67 -20.46
CA LEU A 249 10.80 1.86 -20.69
C LEU A 249 11.96 2.65 -21.30
N VAL A 250 11.67 3.64 -22.15
CA VAL A 250 12.69 4.52 -22.71
C VAL A 250 13.28 5.42 -21.62
N GLU A 251 12.44 5.99 -20.76
CA GLU A 251 12.85 6.76 -19.59
C GLU A 251 13.68 5.90 -18.61
N ALA A 252 13.34 4.62 -18.48
CA ALA A 252 14.11 3.63 -17.72
C ALA A 252 15.47 3.27 -18.36
N GLY A 253 15.79 3.80 -19.55
CA GLY A 253 17.11 3.68 -20.16
C GLY A 253 17.22 2.66 -21.30
N LEU A 254 16.10 2.10 -21.77
CA LEU A 254 16.08 1.25 -22.96
C LEU A 254 16.12 2.11 -24.25
N PRO A 255 16.79 1.64 -25.32
CA PRO A 255 16.63 2.26 -26.63
C PRO A 255 15.18 2.18 -27.12
N GLN A 256 14.71 3.23 -27.81
CA GLN A 256 13.34 3.33 -28.35
C GLN A 256 12.86 2.06 -29.05
N GLN A 257 13.71 1.46 -29.88
CA GLN A 257 13.37 0.27 -30.65
C GLN A 257 13.20 -0.97 -29.76
N ALA A 258 14.02 -1.10 -28.71
CA ALA A 258 13.94 -2.20 -27.75
C ALA A 258 12.72 -2.07 -26.84
N ALA A 259 12.43 -0.85 -26.35
CA ALA A 259 11.23 -0.55 -25.58
C ALA A 259 9.97 -0.89 -26.35
N LYS A 260 9.88 -0.43 -27.62
CA LYS A 260 8.74 -0.71 -28.49
C LYS A 260 8.54 -2.21 -28.74
N GLU A 261 9.61 -2.93 -29.10
CA GLU A 261 9.55 -4.38 -29.34
C GLU A 261 9.06 -5.14 -28.10
N PHE A 262 9.54 -4.77 -26.92
CA PHE A 262 9.09 -5.40 -25.67
C PHE A 262 7.63 -5.09 -25.34
N SER A 263 7.20 -3.83 -25.47
CA SER A 263 5.81 -3.44 -25.23
C SER A 263 4.81 -4.14 -26.16
N GLU A 264 5.17 -4.34 -27.43
CA GLU A 264 4.36 -5.13 -28.38
C GLU A 264 4.27 -6.61 -27.98
N ILE A 265 5.36 -7.19 -27.47
CA ILE A 265 5.37 -8.58 -26.97
C ILE A 265 4.44 -8.73 -25.77
N VAL A 266 4.51 -7.80 -24.80
CA VAL A 266 3.65 -7.82 -23.61
C VAL A 266 2.20 -7.58 -23.97
N ALA A 267 1.90 -6.69 -24.92
CA ALA A 267 0.54 -6.48 -25.40
C ALA A 267 -0.06 -7.74 -26.06
N ALA A 268 0.77 -8.51 -26.78
CA ALA A 268 0.34 -9.77 -27.40
C ALA A 268 0.24 -10.94 -26.41
N GLU A 269 1.04 -10.93 -25.35
CA GLU A 269 1.07 -11.95 -24.29
C GLU A 269 1.04 -11.31 -22.90
N PRO A 270 -0.08 -10.66 -22.51
CA PRO A 270 -0.15 -9.96 -21.24
C PRO A 270 -0.08 -10.95 -20.08
N PRO A 271 0.58 -10.58 -18.96
CA PRO A 271 0.59 -11.42 -17.79
C PRO A 271 -0.81 -11.68 -17.27
N LYS A 272 -1.01 -12.89 -16.73
CA LYS A 272 -2.31 -13.38 -16.23
C LYS A 272 -2.36 -13.50 -14.71
N SER A 273 -1.21 -13.50 -14.05
CA SER A 273 -1.09 -13.52 -12.60
C SER A 273 0.26 -12.95 -12.16
N LEU A 274 0.36 -12.60 -10.88
CA LEU A 274 1.60 -12.13 -10.26
C LEU A 274 2.71 -13.20 -10.25
N ASP A 275 2.35 -14.48 -10.20
CA ASP A 275 3.31 -15.60 -10.14
C ASP A 275 4.01 -15.88 -11.48
N LYS A 276 3.41 -15.43 -12.59
CA LYS A 276 3.94 -15.59 -13.95
C LYS A 276 3.85 -14.26 -14.70
N PRO A 277 4.70 -13.28 -14.31
CA PRO A 277 4.59 -11.91 -14.80
C PRO A 277 5.10 -11.72 -16.24
N LEU A 278 5.81 -12.70 -16.80
CA LEU A 278 6.37 -12.63 -18.14
C LEU A 278 6.03 -13.89 -18.96
N GLY A 279 5.47 -13.69 -20.15
CA GLY A 279 5.20 -14.76 -21.11
C GLY A 279 6.46 -15.34 -21.76
N ASN A 280 6.31 -16.46 -22.47
CA ASN A 280 7.45 -17.14 -23.11
C ASN A 280 8.18 -16.25 -24.12
N LYS A 281 7.46 -15.41 -24.88
CA LYS A 281 8.10 -14.47 -25.82
C LYS A 281 8.86 -13.36 -25.09
N ALA A 282 8.32 -12.86 -23.98
CA ALA A 282 8.99 -11.83 -23.16
C ALA A 282 10.29 -12.39 -22.55
N LEU A 283 10.26 -13.61 -22.01
CA LEU A 283 11.46 -14.30 -21.49
C LEU A 283 12.51 -14.57 -22.59
N ALA A 284 12.07 -15.00 -23.78
CA ALA A 284 12.96 -15.19 -24.92
C ALA A 284 13.61 -13.88 -25.38
N TRP A 285 12.84 -12.78 -25.36
CA TRP A 285 13.34 -11.45 -25.68
C TRP A 285 14.40 -10.99 -24.68
N ILE A 286 14.17 -11.20 -23.38
CA ILE A 286 15.13 -10.90 -22.31
C ILE A 286 16.41 -11.71 -22.52
N LYS A 287 16.31 -13.01 -22.80
CA LYS A 287 17.49 -13.85 -23.06
C LYS A 287 18.32 -13.36 -24.25
N LYS A 288 17.67 -12.84 -25.30
CA LYS A 288 18.32 -12.31 -26.50
C LYS A 288 18.96 -10.95 -26.28
N ASN A 289 18.33 -10.07 -25.50
CA ASN A 289 18.74 -8.67 -25.38
C ASN A 289 19.43 -8.31 -24.06
N GLY A 290 19.28 -9.13 -23.02
CA GLY A 290 19.96 -8.98 -21.72
C GLY A 290 21.48 -8.79 -21.82
N PRO A 291 22.21 -9.52 -22.70
CA PRO A 291 23.64 -9.29 -22.90
C PRO A 291 24.00 -7.87 -23.37
N LYS A 292 23.09 -7.14 -24.03
CA LYS A 292 23.32 -5.75 -24.48
C LYS A 292 23.23 -4.75 -23.31
N ALA A 293 22.38 -5.03 -22.33
CA ALA A 293 22.35 -4.27 -21.08
C ALA A 293 23.60 -4.56 -20.24
N ALA A 294 24.01 -5.83 -20.16
CA ALA A 294 25.23 -6.23 -19.45
C ALA A 294 26.52 -5.63 -20.04
N SER A 295 26.55 -5.38 -21.35
CA SER A 295 27.69 -4.74 -22.03
C SER A 295 27.73 -3.21 -21.87
N GLY A 296 26.78 -2.60 -21.15
CA GLY A 296 26.65 -1.15 -21.01
C GLY A 296 26.21 -0.44 -22.29
N ALA A 297 25.68 -1.16 -23.28
CA ALA A 297 25.17 -0.53 -24.51
C ALA A 297 23.84 0.19 -24.28
N TRP A 298 23.13 -0.13 -23.21
CA TRP A 298 21.91 0.53 -22.75
C TRP A 298 22.20 1.32 -21.48
N LYS A 299 21.37 2.32 -21.18
CA LYS A 299 21.50 3.11 -19.94
C LYS A 299 21.00 2.35 -18.70
N VAL A 300 20.38 1.19 -18.91
CA VAL A 300 19.90 0.27 -17.87
C VAL A 300 20.87 -0.89 -17.69
N GLY A 301 21.24 -1.19 -16.44
CA GLY A 301 22.09 -2.34 -16.09
C GLY A 301 21.35 -3.68 -16.21
N SER A 302 22.09 -4.80 -16.34
CA SER A 302 21.50 -6.15 -16.48
C SER A 302 20.62 -6.56 -15.30
N ASP A 303 21.03 -6.17 -14.10
CA ASP A 303 20.37 -6.57 -12.85
C ASP A 303 19.04 -5.79 -12.67
N VAL A 304 19.00 -4.57 -13.19
CA VAL A 304 17.87 -3.63 -13.18
C VAL A 304 16.89 -3.94 -14.31
N LEU A 305 17.38 -4.44 -15.45
CA LEU A 305 16.58 -4.66 -16.66
C LEU A 305 15.42 -5.64 -16.42
N THR A 306 15.68 -6.76 -15.76
CA THR A 306 14.65 -7.80 -15.58
C THR A 306 13.52 -7.29 -14.69
N ASP A 307 13.85 -6.54 -13.64
CA ASP A 307 12.89 -5.93 -12.74
C ASP A 307 12.05 -4.87 -13.47
N VAL A 308 12.69 -4.04 -14.32
CA VAL A 308 12.00 -2.95 -15.06
C VAL A 308 10.97 -3.54 -16.01
N LEU A 309 11.37 -4.59 -16.72
CA LEU A 309 10.51 -5.26 -17.69
C LEU A 309 9.37 -6.03 -17.02
N THR A 310 9.63 -6.65 -15.88
CA THR A 310 8.62 -7.37 -15.09
C THR A 310 7.58 -6.40 -14.54
N GLU A 311 8.03 -5.29 -13.95
CA GLU A 311 7.15 -4.27 -13.40
C GLU A 311 6.31 -3.60 -14.50
N ALA A 312 6.93 -3.26 -15.63
CA ALA A 312 6.23 -2.67 -16.76
C ALA A 312 5.14 -3.61 -17.30
N ALA A 313 5.40 -4.91 -17.36
CA ALA A 313 4.43 -5.89 -17.83
C ALA A 313 3.24 -6.03 -16.87
N LEU A 314 3.49 -6.04 -15.56
CA LEU A 314 2.44 -6.14 -14.56
C LEU A 314 1.57 -4.89 -14.48
N LYS A 315 2.17 -3.69 -14.56
CA LYS A 315 1.43 -2.42 -14.66
C LYS A 315 0.61 -2.33 -15.94
N PHE A 316 1.17 -2.73 -17.08
CA PHE A 316 0.43 -2.77 -18.34
C PHE A 316 -0.80 -3.69 -18.27
N ALA A 317 -0.70 -4.83 -17.60
CA ALA A 317 -1.83 -5.75 -17.41
C ALA A 317 -2.83 -5.32 -16.31
N GLY A 318 -2.57 -4.23 -15.59
CA GLY A 318 -3.38 -3.81 -14.45
C GLY A 318 -3.29 -4.75 -13.25
N LEU A 319 -2.27 -5.62 -13.21
CA LEU A 319 -2.00 -6.54 -12.09
C LEU A 319 -1.16 -5.89 -10.99
N ARG A 320 -0.56 -4.72 -11.29
CA ARG A 320 0.05 -3.82 -10.31
C ARG A 320 -0.37 -2.38 -10.61
N PRO A 321 -0.62 -1.55 -9.58
CA PRO A 321 -0.81 -0.12 -9.74
C PRO A 321 0.49 0.59 -10.17
#